data_AF-A0A946S1V2-F1
#
_entry.id   AF-A0A946S1V2-F1
#
_cell.length_a   1.000
_cell.length_b   1.000
_cell.length_c   1.000
_cell.angle_alpha   90.00
_cell.angle_beta   90.00
_cell.angle_gamma   90.00
#
_symmetry.space_group_name_H-M   'P 1'
#
loop_
_entity.id
_entity.type
_entity.pdbx_description
1 polymer ?
#
loop_
_entity_poly.entity_id
_entity_poly.type
_entity_poly.pdbx_seq_one_letter_code
_entity_poly.pdbx_strand_id
1 'polypeptide(L)'
;MKKKKIAIFFCKRIKDHTCIACAKCFKAIPLKNGKFANHEEEIEVVAMTDCGDCPGLAMPRVPMICKVVEGLGNQVDAIHFGTCVTLAKEHGECPLDLDALKGKLEAKLNIPVILGTHDYI
;
A
#
# COMPACT_ATOMS: atom_id res chain seq x y z
N MET A 1 9.46 -11.91 18.45
CA MET A 1 8.56 -12.45 17.40
C MET A 1 8.93 -11.77 16.08
N LYS A 2 8.88 -12.47 14.95
CA LYS A 2 9.20 -11.88 13.64
C LYS A 2 8.04 -10.95 13.24
N LYS A 3 8.32 -9.67 12.99
CA LYS A 3 7.31 -8.70 12.52
C LYS A 3 7.10 -8.84 11.01
N LYS A 4 5.88 -8.59 10.55
CA LYS A 4 5.56 -8.49 9.13
C LYS A 4 5.86 -7.08 8.63
N LYS A 5 6.83 -6.94 7.73
CA LYS A 5 7.26 -5.64 7.21
C LYS A 5 6.46 -5.27 5.98
N ILE A 6 5.72 -4.18 6.03
CA ILE A 6 4.83 -3.77 4.94
C ILE A 6 5.20 -2.41 4.35
N ALA A 7 4.92 -2.26 3.06
CA ALA A 7 4.94 -0.97 2.37
C ALA A 7 3.50 -0.54 2.04
N ILE A 8 3.13 0.71 2.34
CA ILE A 8 1.79 1.24 2.06
C ILE A 8 1.86 2.33 0.99
N PHE A 9 1.10 2.16 -0.10
CA PHE A 9 0.97 3.10 -1.21
C PHE A 9 -0.37 3.81 -1.19
N PHE A 10 -0.39 5.11 -1.01
CA PHE A 10 -1.62 5.93 -0.99
C PHE A 10 -1.82 6.69 -2.32
N CYS A 11 -3.03 7.20 -2.56
CA CYS A 11 -3.28 8.02 -3.74
C CYS A 11 -2.67 9.42 -3.56
N LYS A 12 -1.80 9.84 -4.49
CA LYS A 12 -1.13 11.16 -4.46
C LYS A 12 -2.12 12.32 -4.49
N ARG A 13 -3.24 12.17 -5.20
CA ARG A 13 -4.26 13.23 -5.39
C ARG A 13 -5.31 13.29 -4.28
N ILE A 14 -5.40 12.26 -3.43
CA ILE A 14 -6.42 12.16 -2.37
C ILE A 14 -5.81 12.33 -0.99
N LYS A 15 -4.60 11.78 -0.77
CA LYS A 15 -3.92 11.94 0.52
C LYS A 15 -3.67 13.42 0.77
N ASP A 16 -3.98 13.85 1.99
CA ASP A 16 -3.85 15.22 2.50
C ASP A 16 -4.84 16.23 1.87
N HIS A 17 -5.76 15.77 1.01
CA HIS A 17 -6.86 16.58 0.48
C HIS A 17 -8.22 16.11 1.03
N THR A 18 -8.54 14.83 0.83
CA THR A 18 -9.81 14.22 1.26
C THR A 18 -9.57 13.12 2.28
N CYS A 19 -8.49 12.36 2.10
CA CYS A 19 -8.01 11.45 3.14
C CYS A 19 -7.07 12.23 4.07
N ILE A 20 -7.52 12.48 5.30
CA ILE A 20 -6.72 13.19 6.31
C ILE A 20 -5.64 12.25 6.85
N ALA A 21 -4.46 12.35 6.21
CA ALA A 21 -3.16 11.97 6.72
C ALA A 21 -3.11 10.72 7.60
N CYS A 22 -3.25 9.53 7.00
CA CYS A 22 -2.83 8.23 7.56
C CYS A 22 -3.35 7.83 8.97
N ALA A 23 -4.10 8.67 9.69
CA ALA A 23 -4.49 8.45 11.08
C ALA A 23 -5.38 7.20 11.18
N LYS A 24 -6.28 7.06 10.21
CA LYS A 24 -7.08 5.85 9.98
C LYS A 24 -6.19 4.61 9.78
N CYS A 25 -5.18 4.68 8.90
CA CYS A 25 -4.24 3.57 8.68
C CYS A 25 -3.43 3.24 9.94
N PHE A 26 -2.85 4.23 10.62
CA PHE A 26 -2.06 4.05 11.83
C PHE A 26 -2.86 3.49 12.99
N LYS A 27 -4.13 3.89 13.14
CA LYS A 27 -5.05 3.29 14.12
C LYS A 27 -5.43 1.86 13.74
N ALA A 28 -5.64 1.59 12.45
CA ALA A 28 -6.06 0.27 11.96
C ALA A 28 -4.97 -0.81 12.08
N ILE A 29 -3.69 -0.45 11.92
CA ILE A 29 -2.54 -1.38 11.98
C ILE A 29 -2.49 -2.18 13.30
N PRO A 30 -2.40 -1.55 14.50
CA PRO A 30 -2.34 -2.28 15.76
C PRO A 30 -3.64 -3.01 16.08
N LEU A 31 -4.77 -2.52 15.56
CA LEU A 31 -6.09 -3.15 15.73
C LEU A 31 -6.39 -4.25 14.71
N LYS A 32 -5.47 -4.50 13.76
CA LYS A 32 -5.67 -5.44 12.65
C LYS A 32 -6.99 -5.21 11.90
N ASN A 33 -7.41 -3.95 11.78
CA ASN A 33 -8.68 -3.61 11.13
C ASN A 33 -8.56 -3.70 9.60
N GLY A 34 -9.64 -4.13 8.95
CA GLY A 34 -9.73 -4.24 7.50
C GLY A 34 -8.69 -5.20 6.92
N LYS A 35 -8.00 -4.76 5.87
CA LYS A 35 -7.02 -5.59 5.17
C LYS A 35 -5.76 -5.87 5.98
N PHE A 36 -5.52 -5.18 7.09
CA PHE A 36 -4.43 -5.53 8.01
C PHE A 36 -4.68 -6.84 8.77
N ALA A 37 -5.93 -7.34 8.82
CA ALA A 37 -6.27 -8.65 9.38
C ALA A 37 -5.62 -9.83 8.63
N ASN A 38 -5.16 -9.61 7.38
CA ASN A 38 -4.50 -10.62 6.56
C ASN A 38 -3.10 -11.00 7.07
N HIS A 39 -2.56 -10.29 8.06
CA HIS A 39 -1.26 -10.58 8.66
C HIS A 39 -1.46 -11.11 10.07
N GLU A 40 -0.95 -12.29 10.37
CA GLU A 40 -1.01 -12.86 11.73
C GLU A 40 0.03 -12.18 12.65
N GLU A 41 1.19 -11.82 12.10
CA GLU A 41 2.30 -11.26 12.85
C GLU A 41 2.13 -9.77 13.12
N GLU A 42 2.78 -9.22 14.16
CA GLU A 42 2.81 -7.77 14.39
C GLU A 42 3.33 -7.03 13.13
N ILE A 43 2.65 -5.96 12.73
CA ILE A 43 2.97 -5.23 11.50
C ILE A 43 3.98 -4.12 11.80
N GLU A 44 5.01 -4.03 10.98
CA GLU A 44 5.97 -2.94 10.94
C GLU A 44 5.85 -2.23 9.59
N VAL A 45 5.59 -0.92 9.58
CA VAL A 45 5.57 -0.14 8.34
C VAL A 45 6.98 0.32 8.01
N VAL A 46 7.55 -0.23 6.94
CA VAL A 46 8.93 0.07 6.51
C VAL A 46 8.99 1.11 5.39
N ALA A 47 7.87 1.34 4.71
CA ALA A 47 7.71 2.41 3.73
C ALA A 47 6.25 2.86 3.65
N MET A 48 6.03 4.16 3.50
CA MET A 48 4.72 4.72 3.25
C MET A 48 4.84 5.90 2.29
N THR A 49 4.27 5.78 1.08
CA THR A 49 4.42 6.80 0.03
C THR A 49 3.25 6.77 -0.95
N ASP A 50 3.19 7.68 -1.92
CA ASP A 50 2.14 7.71 -2.92
C ASP A 50 2.33 6.69 -4.05
N CYS A 51 1.26 6.37 -4.77
CA CYS A 51 1.25 5.49 -5.94
C CYS A 51 2.00 6.04 -7.16
N GLY A 52 2.54 7.27 -7.11
CA GLY A 52 3.36 7.84 -8.17
C GLY A 52 2.66 8.85 -9.07
N ASP A 53 1.42 9.24 -8.81
CA ASP A 53 0.58 10.02 -9.74
C ASP A 53 0.08 9.24 -10.96
N CYS A 54 -0.98 9.76 -11.57
CA CYS A 54 -1.65 9.18 -12.73
C CYS A 54 -1.11 9.81 -14.02
N PRO A 55 -0.90 9.04 -15.13
CA PRO A 55 -1.56 7.77 -15.44
C PRO A 55 -0.67 6.49 -15.47
N GLY A 56 0.42 6.37 -14.70
CA GLY A 56 1.22 5.12 -14.86
C GLY A 56 2.48 4.90 -14.03
N LEU A 57 2.70 5.62 -12.93
CA LEU A 57 3.97 5.55 -12.23
C LEU A 57 4.01 4.49 -11.11
N ALA A 58 2.89 3.84 -10.78
CA ALA A 58 2.85 2.82 -9.73
C ALA A 58 3.73 1.59 -10.05
N MET A 59 3.68 1.10 -11.29
CA MET A 59 4.43 -0.10 -11.71
C MET A 59 5.95 0.03 -11.58
N PRO A 60 6.60 1.14 -12.00
CA PRO A 60 8.02 1.34 -11.75
C PRO A 60 8.33 1.80 -10.31
N ARG A 61 7.42 2.54 -9.66
CA ARG A 61 7.64 3.10 -8.33
C ARG A 61 7.68 2.05 -7.24
N VAL A 62 6.76 1.07 -7.25
CA VAL A 62 6.70 0.05 -6.18
C VAL A 62 8.01 -0.75 -6.10
N PRO A 63 8.54 -1.34 -7.19
CA PRO A 63 9.83 -2.04 -7.15
C PRO A 63 11.00 -1.13 -6.75
N MET A 64 10.99 0.13 -7.16
CA MET A 64 12.02 1.10 -6.77
C MET A 64 12.02 1.34 -5.26
N ILE A 65 10.85 1.52 -4.65
CA ILE A 65 10.73 1.65 -3.19
C ILE A 65 11.21 0.37 -2.49
N CYS A 66 10.82 -0.82 -2.95
CA CYS A 66 11.30 -2.07 -2.38
C CYS A 66 12.83 -2.17 -2.40
N LYS A 67 13.46 -1.81 -3.53
CA LYS A 67 14.93 -1.78 -3.65
C LYS A 67 15.60 -0.75 -2.73
N VAL A 68 15.00 0.42 -2.55
CA VAL A 68 15.52 1.43 -1.62
C VAL A 68 15.44 0.93 -0.19
N VAL A 69 14.32 0.32 0.21
CA VAL A 69 14.15 -0.29 1.53
C VAL A 69 15.18 -1.39 1.76
N GLU A 70 15.45 -2.22 0.75
CA GLU A 70 16.51 -3.23 0.75
C GLU A 70 17.90 -2.62 0.94
N GLY A 71 18.24 -1.59 0.16
CA GLY A 71 19.51 -0.87 0.26
C GLY A 71 19.73 -0.17 1.62
N LEU A 72 18.65 0.10 2.36
CA LEU A 72 18.70 0.65 3.72
C LEU A 72 18.79 -0.43 4.81
N GLY A 73 19.03 -1.69 4.44
CA GLY A 73 19.16 -2.82 5.38
C GLY A 73 17.82 -3.33 5.92
N ASN A 74 16.72 -3.07 5.22
CA ASN A 74 15.38 -3.54 5.58
C ASN A 74 14.76 -4.34 4.42
N GLN A 75 13.51 -4.81 4.53
CA GLN A 75 12.84 -5.52 3.44
C GLN A 75 11.33 -5.29 3.47
N VAL A 76 10.66 -5.57 2.35
CA VAL A 76 9.21 -5.50 2.24
C VAL A 76 8.66 -6.91 2.06
N ASP A 77 7.88 -7.39 3.04
CA ASP A 77 7.24 -8.71 3.01
C ASP A 77 5.84 -8.68 2.39
N ALA A 78 5.19 -7.51 2.34
CA ALA A 78 3.90 -7.32 1.70
C ALA A 78 3.68 -5.85 1.30
N ILE A 79 2.89 -5.64 0.26
CA ILE A 79 2.52 -4.31 -0.23
C ILE A 79 1.03 -4.10 0.00
N HIS A 80 0.66 -2.92 0.49
CA HIS A 80 -0.73 -2.46 0.55
C HIS A 80 -0.92 -1.26 -0.36
N PHE A 81 -1.92 -1.31 -1.24
CA PHE A 81 -2.50 -0.10 -1.82
C PHE A 81 -3.60 0.39 -0.89
N GLY A 82 -3.50 1.63 -0.39
CA GLY A 82 -4.41 2.17 0.61
C GLY A 82 -5.87 2.15 0.17
N THR A 83 -6.79 2.12 1.13
CA THR A 83 -8.24 2.25 0.86
C THR A 83 -8.55 3.53 0.06
N CYS A 84 -7.76 4.59 0.22
CA CYS A 84 -7.90 5.78 -0.61
C CYS A 84 -7.61 5.55 -2.11
N VAL A 85 -6.77 4.57 -2.47
CA VAL A 85 -6.50 4.18 -3.86
C VAL A 85 -7.67 3.36 -4.41
N THR A 86 -8.21 2.43 -3.62
CA THR A 86 -9.38 1.63 -4.05
C THR A 86 -10.61 2.51 -4.21
N LEU A 87 -10.87 3.44 -3.28
CA LEU A 87 -11.96 4.42 -3.40
C LEU A 87 -11.75 5.37 -4.59
N ALA A 88 -10.49 5.74 -4.91
CA ALA A 88 -10.20 6.52 -6.11
C ALA A 88 -10.61 5.77 -7.39
N LYS A 89 -10.53 4.44 -7.38
CA LYS A 89 -10.91 3.57 -8.48
C LYS A 89 -12.42 3.36 -8.56
N GLU A 90 -13.07 3.20 -7.41
CA GLU A 90 -14.50 2.91 -7.31
C GLU A 90 -15.38 4.15 -7.49
N HIS A 91 -14.96 5.30 -6.96
CA HIS A 91 -15.75 6.53 -6.92
C HIS A 91 -15.09 7.73 -7.60
N GLY A 92 -13.84 7.59 -8.01
CA GLY A 92 -13.11 8.61 -8.76
C GLY A 92 -12.76 8.16 -10.17
N GLU A 93 -11.90 8.92 -10.83
CA GLU A 93 -11.44 8.65 -12.19
C GLU A 93 -10.03 8.03 -12.19
N CYS A 94 -9.69 7.19 -11.20
CA CYS A 94 -8.36 6.60 -11.16
C CYS A 94 -8.15 5.67 -12.38
N PRO A 95 -7.20 5.98 -13.28
CA PRO A 95 -6.97 5.20 -14.49
C PRO A 95 -6.17 3.91 -14.23
N LEU A 96 -5.67 3.73 -13.00
CA LEU A 96 -4.91 2.53 -12.65
C LEU A 96 -5.82 1.30 -12.73
N ASP A 97 -5.36 0.28 -13.44
CA ASP A 97 -5.90 -1.07 -13.36
C ASP A 97 -5.24 -1.78 -12.17
N LEU A 98 -5.91 -1.76 -11.02
CA LEU A 98 -5.36 -2.27 -9.77
C LEU A 98 -5.17 -3.79 -9.79
N ASP A 99 -6.02 -4.53 -10.49
CA ASP A 99 -5.94 -5.98 -10.59
C ASP A 99 -4.78 -6.41 -11.50
N ALA A 100 -4.65 -5.78 -12.66
CA ALA A 100 -3.50 -6.02 -13.54
C ALA A 100 -2.19 -5.57 -12.88
N LEU A 101 -2.19 -4.45 -12.15
CA LEU A 101 -1.03 -3.95 -11.42
C LEU A 101 -0.64 -4.92 -10.30
N LYS A 102 -1.61 -5.39 -9.49
CA LYS A 102 -1.41 -6.39 -8.44
C LYS A 102 -0.72 -7.64 -9.01
N GLY A 103 -1.29 -8.25 -10.05
CA GLY A 103 -0.74 -9.47 -10.64
C GLY A 103 0.68 -9.28 -11.18
N LYS A 104 0.96 -8.16 -11.85
CA LYS A 104 2.30 -7.83 -12.35
C LYS A 104 3.32 -7.61 -11.23
N LEU A 105 2.92 -6.95 -10.15
CA LEU A 105 3.80 -6.70 -9.00
C LEU A 105 4.09 -7.96 -8.20
N GLU A 106 3.08 -8.79 -7.95
CA GLU A 106 3.24 -10.09 -7.28
C GLU A 106 4.19 -11.00 -8.08
N ALA A 107 3.99 -11.09 -9.40
CA ALA A 107 4.88 -11.85 -10.28
C ALA A 107 6.32 -11.31 -10.32
N LYS A 108 6.50 -9.98 -10.22
CA LYS A 108 7.82 -9.33 -10.31
C LYS A 108 8.60 -9.36 -9.00
N LEU A 109 7.92 -9.20 -7.88
CA LEU A 109 8.54 -9.02 -6.55
C LEU A 109 8.45 -10.27 -5.67
N ASN A 110 7.62 -11.25 -6.04
CA ASN A 110 7.38 -12.47 -5.28
C ASN A 110 6.93 -12.21 -3.83
N ILE A 111 6.17 -11.14 -3.62
CA ILE A 111 5.55 -10.77 -2.35
C ILE A 111 4.08 -10.42 -2.57
N PRO A 112 3.20 -10.68 -1.59
CA PRO A 112 1.78 -10.40 -1.72
C PRO A 112 1.49 -8.90 -1.85
N VAL A 113 0.54 -8.58 -2.74
CA VAL A 113 0.01 -7.23 -2.93
C VAL A 113 -1.46 -7.23 -2.52
N ILE A 114 -1.78 -6.46 -1.48
CA ILE A 114 -3.11 -6.35 -0.90
C ILE A 114 -3.74 -5.02 -1.33
N LEU A 115 -4.97 -5.08 -1.85
CA LEU A 115 -5.75 -3.89 -2.18
C LEU A 115 -6.63 -3.51 -0.97
N GLY A 116 -6.36 -2.34 -0.41
CA GLY A 116 -7.01 -1.77 0.78
C GLY A 116 -6.10 -1.74 2.01
N THR A 117 -6.50 -0.93 3.00
CA THR A 117 -5.85 -0.84 4.32
C THR A 117 -6.86 -1.01 5.46
N HIS A 118 -7.63 0.02 5.76
CA HIS A 118 -8.64 0.01 6.83
C HIS A 118 -10.06 0.02 6.24
N ASP A 119 -11.05 -0.35 7.06
CA ASP A 119 -12.46 -0.34 6.68
C ASP A 119 -13.22 0.91 7.16
N TYR A 120 -12.52 1.87 7.78
CA TYR A 120 -13.13 3.14 8.16
C TYR A 120 -13.60 3.92 6.93
N ILE A 121 -14.87 4.32 6.94
CA ILE A 121 -15.50 5.23 5.97
C ILE A 121 -14.94 6.64 6.16
#